data_AF-A0A661BJD4-F1
#
_entry.id   AF-A0A661BJD4-F1
#
_cell.length_a   1.000
_cell.length_b   1.000
_cell.length_c   1.000
_cell.angle_alpha   90.00
_cell.angle_beta   90.00
_cell.angle_gamma   90.00
#
_symmetry.space_group_name_H-M   'P 1'
#
loop_
_entity.id
_entity.type
_entity.pdbx_description
1 polymer ?
#
loop_
_entity_poly.entity_id
_entity_poly.type
_entity_poly.pdbx_seq_one_letter_code
_entity_poly.pdbx_strand_id
1 'polypeptide(L)'
;MDSQFPRATTLATACFLAGIALAGGAAVPSPMVHIPAGPFVMGSTAEEREYGYRLDEARGSTAARRFQWFVGEKRRTLVLSSYLLDREPVTNQAYQRFVQETGGCVPQVDRQTWDGYGLVHPYTSVARFIWTGGRFPTGRGRHPVVLVTQQDAAAFCRWRGEREGRVLRLPTETEWEKAARGGDGRIFPWGNDFDPKRLNSADAGPYDTQPVGNIPAGASPYGILDMAGMVFEWTADDCAGEADKVLVKGGSWDDYPGVTRAAARHCRARALKHILIGFRCAGELNDDETTSN
;
A
#
# COMPACT_ATOMS: atom_id res chain seq x y z
N MET A 1 31.78 -10.09 -32.16
CA MET A 1 32.07 -10.85 -30.94
C MET A 1 30.82 -10.81 -30.09
N ASP A 2 29.93 -11.76 -30.39
CA ASP A 2 28.70 -12.02 -29.66
C ASP A 2 29.03 -12.46 -28.23
N SER A 3 28.39 -11.83 -27.24
CA SER A 3 28.32 -12.38 -25.90
C SER A 3 26.84 -12.57 -25.53
N GLN A 4 26.42 -13.82 -25.65
CA GLN A 4 25.15 -14.33 -25.16
C GLN A 4 25.14 -14.24 -23.63
N PHE A 5 24.30 -13.40 -23.06
CA PHE A 5 23.86 -13.54 -21.68
C PHE A 5 22.73 -14.58 -21.63
N PRO A 6 22.76 -15.57 -20.73
CA PRO A 6 21.66 -16.51 -20.60
C PRO A 6 20.44 -15.79 -20.01
N ARG A 7 19.29 -15.91 -20.70
CA ARG A 7 17.99 -15.53 -20.16
C ARG A 7 17.66 -16.46 -19.00
N ALA A 8 17.71 -15.94 -17.77
CA ALA A 8 17.16 -16.62 -16.61
C ALA A 8 15.63 -16.65 -16.72
N THR A 9 15.09 -17.77 -17.17
CA THR A 9 13.65 -18.06 -17.11
C THR A 9 13.27 -18.23 -15.64
N THR A 10 12.75 -17.17 -15.02
CA THR A 10 12.19 -17.24 -13.67
C THR A 10 10.83 -17.93 -13.79
N LEU A 11 10.76 -19.21 -13.41
CA LEU A 11 9.49 -19.91 -13.25
C LEU A 11 8.72 -19.25 -12.09
N ALA A 12 7.72 -18.45 -12.44
CA ALA A 12 6.72 -18.00 -11.49
C ALA A 12 5.90 -19.23 -11.07
N THR A 13 6.19 -19.76 -9.88
CA THR A 13 5.38 -20.81 -9.27
C THR A 13 4.03 -20.20 -8.88
N ALA A 14 3.00 -20.43 -9.71
CA ALA A 14 1.63 -20.11 -9.35
C ALA A 14 1.21 -20.95 -8.14
N CYS A 15 0.82 -20.30 -7.04
CA CYS A 15 0.25 -20.97 -5.87
C CYS A 15 -1.12 -21.56 -6.27
N PHE A 16 -1.20 -22.88 -6.33
CA PHE A 16 -2.47 -23.61 -6.40
C PHE A 16 -3.08 -23.68 -4.99
N LEU A 17 -4.35 -23.29 -4.88
CA LEU A 17 -5.12 -23.35 -3.63
C LEU A 17 -5.45 -24.81 -3.29
N ALA A 18 -4.86 -25.35 -2.22
CA ALA A 18 -5.31 -26.58 -1.59
C ALA A 18 -5.81 -26.23 -0.19
N GLY A 19 -7.14 -26.23 0.00
CA GLY A 19 -7.77 -25.80 1.25
C GLY A 19 -7.73 -26.86 2.35
N ILE A 20 -7.23 -26.48 3.53
CA ILE A 20 -7.55 -27.15 4.80
C ILE A 20 -8.10 -26.09 5.74
N ALA A 21 -9.36 -26.25 6.16
CA ALA A 21 -10.00 -25.35 7.12
C ALA A 21 -9.62 -25.75 8.55
N LEU A 22 -8.97 -24.83 9.28
CA LEU A 22 -8.80 -24.93 10.74
C LEU A 22 -9.48 -23.74 11.40
N ALA A 23 -10.41 -24.01 12.30
CA ALA A 23 -11.11 -23.00 13.09
C ALA A 23 -10.18 -22.43 14.19
N GLY A 24 -9.88 -21.13 14.12
CA GLY A 24 -9.08 -20.42 15.13
C GLY A 24 -9.58 -18.98 15.35
N GLY A 25 -9.75 -18.60 16.62
CA GLY A 25 -10.46 -17.42 17.13
C GLY A 25 -10.25 -16.09 16.38
N ALA A 26 -11.36 -15.38 16.17
CA ALA A 26 -11.57 -14.25 15.26
C ALA A 26 -10.71 -13.00 15.55
N ALA A 27 -9.62 -12.82 14.82
CA ALA A 27 -9.14 -11.50 14.44
C ALA A 27 -9.97 -11.04 13.24
N VAL A 28 -10.77 -10.00 13.43
CA VAL A 28 -11.67 -9.45 12.40
C VAL A 28 -10.80 -8.78 11.33
N PRO A 29 -10.96 -9.11 10.03
CA PRO A 29 -10.37 -8.34 8.93
C PRO A 29 -10.67 -6.84 9.08
N SER A 30 -9.84 -5.95 8.51
CA SER A 30 -10.09 -4.51 8.63
C SER A 30 -11.54 -4.19 8.24
N PRO A 31 -12.30 -3.45 9.06
CA PRO A 31 -13.62 -3.00 8.65
C PRO A 31 -13.49 -2.18 7.37
N MET A 32 -14.42 -2.37 6.43
CA MET A 32 -14.47 -1.57 5.22
C MET A 32 -15.32 -0.32 5.42
N VAL A 33 -14.92 0.77 4.79
CA VAL A 33 -15.57 2.07 4.82
C VAL A 33 -16.23 2.31 3.47
N HIS A 34 -17.50 2.72 3.48
CA HIS A 34 -18.20 3.17 2.28
C HIS A 34 -17.66 4.53 1.81
N ILE A 35 -17.16 4.55 0.58
CA ILE A 35 -16.75 5.77 -0.11
C ILE A 35 -17.87 6.15 -1.08
N PRO A 36 -18.53 7.30 -0.87
CA PRO A 36 -19.69 7.67 -1.66
C PRO A 36 -19.33 7.93 -3.11
N ALA A 37 -20.29 7.65 -4.00
CA ALA A 37 -20.21 8.06 -5.39
C ALA A 37 -20.06 9.59 -5.51
N GLY A 38 -19.47 10.05 -6.61
CA GLY A 38 -19.41 11.47 -6.92
C GLY A 38 -18.03 11.96 -7.35
N PRO A 39 -17.94 13.27 -7.66
CA PRO A 39 -16.75 13.90 -8.18
C PRO A 39 -15.63 14.00 -7.14
N PHE A 40 -14.39 13.92 -7.60
CA PHE A 40 -13.21 14.27 -6.83
C PHE A 40 -12.09 14.81 -7.74
N VAL A 41 -11.13 15.49 -7.12
CA VAL A 41 -9.95 16.03 -7.81
C VAL A 41 -8.77 15.08 -7.61
N MET A 42 -8.31 14.45 -8.69
CA MET A 42 -7.12 13.61 -8.73
C MET A 42 -5.89 14.44 -9.15
N GLY A 43 -4.71 14.12 -8.64
CA GLY A 43 -3.43 14.72 -9.00
C GLY A 43 -3.16 16.07 -8.34
N SER A 44 -2.15 16.77 -8.85
CA SER A 44 -1.63 18.01 -8.25
C SER A 44 -1.48 19.13 -9.28
N THR A 45 -1.71 20.35 -8.84
CA THR A 45 -1.26 21.57 -9.51
C THR A 45 0.27 21.67 -9.51
N ALA A 46 0.81 22.63 -10.28
CA ALA A 46 2.23 22.94 -10.23
C ALA A 46 2.67 23.41 -8.83
N GLU A 47 1.83 24.20 -8.16
CA GLU A 47 2.09 24.73 -6.81
C GLU A 47 2.13 23.61 -5.76
N GLU A 48 1.20 22.65 -5.82
CA GLU A 48 1.18 21.50 -4.91
C GLU A 48 2.39 20.58 -5.13
N ARG A 49 2.82 20.37 -6.38
CA ARG A 49 4.06 19.63 -6.67
C ARG A 49 5.29 20.35 -6.14
N GLU A 50 5.35 21.65 -6.33
CA GLU A 50 6.45 22.49 -5.83
C GLU A 50 6.49 22.51 -4.31
N TYR A 51 5.32 22.56 -3.64
CA TYR A 51 5.24 22.37 -2.20
C TYR A 51 5.78 21.01 -1.76
N GLY A 52 5.43 19.93 -2.48
CA GLY A 52 6.01 18.60 -2.25
C GLY A 52 7.55 18.58 -2.31
N TYR A 53 8.14 19.19 -3.34
CA TYR A 53 9.60 19.28 -3.44
C TYR A 53 10.21 20.08 -2.29
N ARG A 54 9.62 21.23 -1.93
CA ARG A 54 10.12 22.06 -0.83
C ARG A 54 10.03 21.35 0.53
N LEU A 55 9.04 20.50 0.74
CA LEU A 55 8.97 19.67 1.95
C LEU A 55 10.21 18.77 2.06
N ASP A 56 10.56 18.03 1.00
CA ASP A 56 11.72 17.13 1.04
C ASP A 56 13.04 17.91 1.15
N GLU A 57 13.15 19.05 0.46
CA GLU A 57 14.33 19.91 0.48
C GLU A 57 14.58 20.55 1.84
N ALA A 58 13.52 20.93 2.56
CA ALA A 58 13.62 21.41 3.94
C ALA A 58 14.21 20.37 4.91
N ARG A 59 14.24 19.08 4.51
CA ARG A 59 14.85 17.96 5.25
C ARG A 59 16.21 17.56 4.66
N GLY A 60 16.76 18.37 3.76
CA GLY A 60 18.07 18.15 3.14
C GLY A 60 18.05 17.15 1.97
N SER A 61 16.87 16.76 1.46
CA SER A 61 16.77 15.84 0.33
C SER A 61 16.27 16.53 -0.94
N THR A 62 17.11 16.53 -1.97
CA THR A 62 16.74 17.01 -3.31
C THR A 62 16.33 15.87 -4.26
N ALA A 63 16.27 14.62 -3.76
CA ALA A 63 16.06 13.43 -4.57
C ALA A 63 14.74 13.51 -5.37
N ALA A 64 13.64 13.88 -4.72
CA ALA A 64 12.34 14.00 -5.38
C ALA A 64 12.38 14.96 -6.58
N ARG A 65 13.02 16.13 -6.43
CA ARG A 65 13.17 17.10 -7.52
C ARG A 65 14.11 16.59 -8.60
N ARG A 66 15.28 16.07 -8.22
CA ARG A 66 16.30 15.56 -9.15
C ARG A 66 15.75 14.44 -10.04
N PHE A 67 14.94 13.55 -9.47
CA PHE A 67 14.30 12.44 -10.19
C PHE A 67 12.87 12.77 -10.66
N GLN A 68 12.43 14.02 -10.50
CA GLN A 68 11.16 14.53 -11.00
C GLN A 68 9.93 13.71 -10.53
N TRP A 69 9.93 13.19 -9.31
CA TRP A 69 8.93 12.21 -8.84
C TRP A 69 7.48 12.69 -8.95
N PHE A 70 7.22 13.99 -8.87
CA PHE A 70 5.86 14.52 -8.81
C PHE A 70 5.32 14.95 -10.18
N VAL A 71 6.11 14.97 -11.26
CA VAL A 71 5.67 15.49 -12.57
C VAL A 71 4.51 14.72 -13.19
N GLY A 72 4.33 13.45 -12.81
CA GLY A 72 3.25 12.58 -13.25
C GLY A 72 1.90 12.85 -12.58
N GLU A 73 1.82 13.74 -11.58
CA GLU A 73 0.61 14.06 -10.81
C GLU A 73 -0.31 15.02 -11.57
N LYS A 74 -0.86 14.57 -12.72
CA LYS A 74 -1.72 15.39 -13.57
C LYS A 74 -3.08 15.66 -12.92
N ARG A 75 -3.35 16.93 -12.59
CA ARG A 75 -4.63 17.36 -12.01
C ARG A 75 -5.80 17.15 -12.97
N ARG A 76 -6.87 16.49 -12.50
CA ARG A 76 -8.11 16.28 -13.26
C ARG A 76 -9.29 16.01 -12.32
N THR A 77 -10.49 16.37 -12.76
CA THR A 77 -11.73 15.99 -12.05
C THR A 77 -12.26 14.68 -12.61
N LEU A 78 -12.55 13.74 -11.74
CA LEU A 78 -13.11 12.43 -12.08
C LEU A 78 -14.38 12.20 -11.26
N VAL A 79 -15.33 11.43 -11.82
CA VAL A 79 -16.50 10.95 -11.08
C VAL A 79 -16.32 9.45 -10.89
N LEU A 80 -16.37 8.99 -9.64
CA LEU A 80 -16.33 7.57 -9.30
C LEU A 80 -17.69 7.12 -8.77
N SER A 81 -18.06 5.88 -9.09
CA SER A 81 -19.11 5.15 -8.37
C SER A 81 -18.72 4.98 -6.89
N SER A 82 -19.69 4.60 -6.07
CA SER A 82 -19.41 4.20 -4.70
C SER A 82 -18.69 2.86 -4.65
N TYR A 83 -17.89 2.66 -3.61
CA TYR A 83 -17.15 1.43 -3.35
C TYR A 83 -16.81 1.33 -1.86
N LEU A 84 -16.27 0.19 -1.47
CA LEU A 84 -15.76 -0.07 -0.14
C LEU A 84 -14.23 -0.07 -0.16
N LEU A 85 -13.62 0.50 0.87
CA LEU A 85 -12.17 0.42 1.09
C LEU A 85 -11.88 0.07 2.55
N ASP A 86 -10.91 -0.81 2.77
CA ASP A 86 -10.42 -1.10 4.10
C ASP A 86 -10.03 0.18 4.86
N ARG A 87 -10.52 0.30 6.10
CA ARG A 87 -10.19 1.41 7.01
C ARG A 87 -8.69 1.47 7.31
N GLU A 88 -8.04 0.33 7.45
CA GLU A 88 -6.64 0.18 7.84
C GLU A 88 -5.92 -0.76 6.86
N PRO A 89 -4.59 -0.66 6.69
CA PRO A 89 -3.82 -1.64 5.94
C PRO A 89 -3.98 -3.06 6.49
N VAL A 90 -3.85 -4.06 5.63
CA VAL A 90 -3.91 -5.47 6.05
C VAL A 90 -2.80 -5.76 7.05
N THR A 91 -3.15 -6.35 8.19
CA THR A 91 -2.20 -6.66 9.26
C THR A 91 -1.54 -8.02 9.08
N ASN A 92 -0.39 -8.22 9.74
CA ASN A 92 0.26 -9.54 9.79
C ASN A 92 -0.66 -10.63 10.34
N GLN A 93 -1.47 -10.31 11.36
CA GLN A 93 -2.40 -11.28 11.96
C GLN A 93 -3.51 -11.68 10.99
N ALA A 94 -4.05 -10.74 10.21
CA ALA A 94 -5.02 -11.05 9.16
C ALA A 94 -4.39 -11.89 8.05
N TYR A 95 -3.20 -11.51 7.58
CA TYR A 95 -2.46 -12.24 6.55
C TYR A 95 -2.06 -13.66 6.98
N GLN A 96 -1.82 -13.88 8.28
CA GLN A 96 -1.43 -15.20 8.77
C GLN A 96 -2.54 -16.25 8.58
N ARG A 97 -3.82 -15.83 8.65
CA ARG A 97 -4.95 -16.71 8.38
C ARG A 97 -4.95 -17.19 6.93
N PHE A 98 -4.71 -16.27 6.00
CA PHE A 98 -4.55 -16.59 4.58
C PHE A 98 -3.45 -17.64 4.37
N VAL A 99 -2.27 -17.42 4.96
CA VAL A 99 -1.16 -18.39 4.88
C VAL A 99 -1.54 -19.76 5.47
N GLN A 100 -2.23 -19.79 6.62
CA GLN A 100 -2.64 -21.02 7.28
C GLN A 100 -3.67 -21.82 6.49
N GLU A 101 -4.64 -21.17 5.87
CA GLU A 101 -5.74 -21.84 5.17
C GLU A 101 -5.39 -22.26 3.73
N THR A 102 -4.47 -21.54 3.09
CA THR A 102 -4.19 -21.71 1.66
C THR A 102 -2.81 -22.25 1.35
N GLY A 103 -1.90 -22.26 2.33
CA GLY A 103 -0.46 -22.44 2.08
C GLY A 103 0.15 -21.30 1.25
N GLY A 104 -0.53 -20.15 1.19
CA GLY A 104 -0.17 -19.00 0.39
C GLY A 104 1.22 -18.43 0.71
N CYS A 105 1.70 -17.55 -0.15
CA CYS A 105 3.05 -17.00 -0.08
C CYS A 105 3.37 -16.40 1.29
N VAL A 106 4.32 -17.01 1.99
CA VAL A 106 4.83 -16.49 3.26
C VAL A 106 5.59 -15.19 3.00
N PRO A 107 5.34 -14.10 3.76
CA PRO A 107 6.10 -12.85 3.68
C PRO A 107 7.55 -13.00 4.14
N GLN A 108 8.37 -13.54 3.26
CA GLN A 108 9.79 -13.82 3.46
C GLN A 108 10.58 -13.50 2.19
N VAL A 109 11.86 -13.22 2.39
CA VAL A 109 12.83 -12.96 1.33
C VAL A 109 14.20 -13.43 1.83
N ASP A 110 14.97 -14.11 0.98
CA ASP A 110 16.34 -14.50 1.31
C ASP A 110 17.32 -13.36 1.02
N ARG A 111 18.56 -13.50 1.52
CA ARG A 111 19.61 -12.48 1.36
C ARG A 111 19.95 -12.21 -0.10
N GLN A 112 20.10 -13.26 -0.91
CA GLN A 112 20.51 -13.11 -2.30
C GLN A 112 19.45 -12.34 -3.10
N THR A 113 18.18 -12.69 -2.91
CA THR A 113 17.05 -11.99 -3.52
C THR A 113 16.99 -10.53 -3.08
N TRP A 114 17.13 -10.26 -1.78
CA TRP A 114 17.08 -8.90 -1.25
C TRP A 114 18.22 -8.02 -1.76
N ASP A 115 19.46 -8.52 -1.70
CA ASP A 115 20.63 -7.79 -2.17
C ASP A 115 20.53 -7.54 -3.69
N GLY A 116 19.92 -8.46 -4.43
CA GLY A 116 19.64 -8.31 -5.86
C GLY A 116 18.63 -7.20 -6.20
N TYR A 117 17.80 -6.75 -5.26
CA TYR A 117 16.91 -5.61 -5.49
C TYR A 117 17.63 -4.26 -5.48
N GLY A 118 18.84 -4.17 -4.89
CA GLY A 118 19.60 -2.92 -4.81
C GLY A 118 18.91 -1.81 -3.99
N LEU A 119 18.14 -2.19 -2.97
CA LEU A 119 17.43 -1.25 -2.09
C LEU A 119 18.38 -0.64 -1.05
N VAL A 120 17.99 0.51 -0.49
CA VAL A 120 18.80 1.26 0.50
C VAL A 120 18.98 0.52 1.83
N HIS A 121 18.00 -0.30 2.23
CA HIS A 121 18.05 -1.03 3.49
C HIS A 121 18.88 -2.31 3.34
N PRO A 122 19.92 -2.53 4.16
CA PRO A 122 20.67 -3.78 4.12
C PRO A 122 19.82 -4.93 4.66
N TYR A 123 20.09 -6.17 4.19
CA TYR A 123 19.34 -7.36 4.62
C TYR A 123 19.25 -7.54 6.14
N THR A 124 20.27 -7.10 6.89
CA THR A 124 20.26 -7.14 8.37
C THR A 124 19.14 -6.30 8.99
N SER A 125 18.76 -5.19 8.36
CA SER A 125 17.64 -4.34 8.82
C SER A 125 16.27 -4.92 8.48
N VAL A 126 16.22 -5.80 7.47
CA VAL A 126 15.01 -6.46 6.98
C VAL A 126 14.59 -7.62 7.86
N ALA A 127 15.56 -8.25 8.55
CA ALA A 127 15.35 -9.46 9.34
C ALA A 127 14.16 -9.36 10.32
N ARG A 128 13.90 -8.18 10.90
CA ARG A 128 12.78 -7.93 11.83
C ARG A 128 11.38 -8.00 11.19
N PHE A 129 11.29 -8.01 9.87
CA PHE A 129 10.04 -8.11 9.10
C PHE A 129 9.82 -9.50 8.50
N ILE A 130 10.87 -10.32 8.40
CA ILE A 130 10.83 -11.63 7.74
C ILE A 130 10.04 -12.62 8.59
N TRP A 131 9.07 -13.28 7.97
CA TRP A 131 8.35 -14.37 8.60
C TRP A 131 9.20 -15.65 8.63
N THR A 132 9.13 -16.40 9.73
CA THR A 132 9.88 -17.65 9.91
C THR A 132 8.93 -18.79 10.24
N GLY A 133 9.07 -19.93 9.57
CA GLY A 133 8.20 -21.09 9.79
C GLY A 133 6.71 -20.80 9.57
N GLY A 134 6.39 -19.93 8.61
CA GLY A 134 5.01 -19.50 8.31
C GLY A 134 4.39 -18.59 9.38
N ARG A 135 5.19 -17.98 10.26
CA ARG A 135 4.71 -17.08 11.30
C ARG A 135 5.31 -15.69 11.22
N PHE A 136 4.48 -14.68 11.47
CA PHE A 136 4.93 -13.30 11.57
C PHE A 136 5.86 -13.08 12.78
N PRO A 137 6.75 -12.07 12.74
CA PRO A 137 7.63 -11.75 13.86
C PRO A 137 6.85 -11.42 15.15
N THR A 138 7.26 -12.00 16.28
CA THR A 138 6.62 -11.82 17.59
C THR A 138 6.35 -10.34 17.90
N GLY A 139 5.14 -10.05 18.40
CA GLY A 139 4.72 -8.69 18.74
C GLY A 139 4.20 -7.86 17.56
N ARG A 140 4.30 -8.32 16.31
CA ARG A 140 3.92 -7.55 15.11
C ARG A 140 2.55 -7.87 14.52
N GLY A 141 1.69 -8.57 15.27
CA GLY A 141 0.38 -9.02 14.77
C GLY A 141 -0.49 -7.90 14.21
N ARG A 142 -0.52 -6.73 14.86
CA ARG A 142 -1.27 -5.53 14.42
C ARG A 142 -0.51 -4.60 13.48
N HIS A 143 0.74 -4.89 13.15
CA HIS A 143 1.49 -4.09 12.18
C HIS A 143 1.03 -4.45 10.76
N PRO A 144 1.14 -3.52 9.78
CA PRO A 144 0.87 -3.84 8.39
C PRO A 144 1.76 -5.00 7.92
N VAL A 145 1.18 -5.91 7.14
CA VAL A 145 1.96 -6.93 6.44
C VAL A 145 2.78 -6.24 5.32
N VAL A 146 4.04 -6.62 5.22
CA VAL A 146 5.00 -6.15 4.21
C VAL A 146 5.76 -7.35 3.64
N LEU A 147 6.70 -7.16 2.71
CA LEU A 147 7.40 -8.26 2.02
C LEU A 147 6.46 -9.18 1.22
N VAL A 148 5.35 -8.63 0.75
CA VAL A 148 4.41 -9.27 -0.16
C VAL A 148 4.52 -8.60 -1.53
N THR A 149 4.45 -9.41 -2.60
CA THR A 149 4.35 -8.88 -3.96
C THR A 149 2.95 -8.32 -4.22
N GLN A 150 2.76 -7.60 -5.32
CA GLN A 150 1.42 -7.14 -5.71
C GLN A 150 0.47 -8.33 -5.99
N GLN A 151 0.99 -9.44 -6.50
CA GLN A 151 0.21 -10.64 -6.76
C GLN A 151 -0.22 -11.33 -5.46
N ASP A 152 0.67 -11.40 -4.47
CA ASP A 152 0.36 -11.94 -3.14
C ASP A 152 -0.75 -11.12 -2.45
N ALA A 153 -0.65 -9.79 -2.57
CA ALA A 153 -1.65 -8.86 -2.04
C ALA A 153 -3.02 -9.03 -2.72
N ALA A 154 -3.04 -9.15 -4.05
CA ALA A 154 -4.27 -9.41 -4.80
C ALA A 154 -4.88 -10.79 -4.47
N ALA A 155 -4.05 -11.81 -4.24
CA ALA A 155 -4.49 -13.14 -3.83
C ALA A 155 -5.15 -13.13 -2.45
N PHE A 156 -4.57 -12.38 -1.50
CA PHE A 156 -5.18 -12.18 -0.19
C PHE A 156 -6.56 -11.53 -0.31
N CYS A 157 -6.70 -10.47 -1.11
CA CYS A 157 -8.00 -9.81 -1.26
C CYS A 157 -9.04 -10.76 -1.84
N ARG A 158 -8.71 -11.56 -2.86
CA ARG A 158 -9.64 -12.56 -3.40
C ARG A 158 -10.04 -13.61 -2.36
N TRP A 159 -9.08 -14.19 -1.64
CA TRP A 159 -9.35 -15.16 -0.58
C TRP A 159 -10.26 -14.59 0.51
N ARG A 160 -9.99 -13.37 0.96
CA ARG A 160 -10.84 -12.69 1.95
C ARG A 160 -12.25 -12.49 1.40
N GLY A 161 -12.36 -12.07 0.14
CA GLY A 161 -13.64 -11.87 -0.54
C GLY A 161 -14.48 -13.14 -0.60
N GLU A 162 -13.89 -14.28 -0.94
CA GLU A 162 -14.56 -15.58 -0.92
C GLU A 162 -15.09 -15.94 0.48
N ARG A 163 -14.33 -15.62 1.54
CA ARG A 163 -14.74 -15.84 2.94
C ARG A 163 -15.86 -14.91 3.40
N GLU A 164 -15.88 -13.69 2.88
CA GLU A 164 -16.86 -12.66 3.24
C GLU A 164 -18.08 -12.63 2.29
N GLY A 165 -18.10 -13.47 1.26
CA GLY A 165 -19.16 -13.48 0.26
C GLY A 165 -19.21 -12.18 -0.56
N ARG A 166 -18.06 -11.54 -0.79
CA ARG A 166 -17.93 -10.26 -1.50
C ARG A 166 -16.79 -10.30 -2.49
N VAL A 167 -16.92 -9.59 -3.62
CA VAL A 167 -15.79 -9.41 -4.54
C VAL A 167 -14.82 -8.38 -3.95
N LEU A 168 -13.65 -8.85 -3.52
CA LEU A 168 -12.56 -8.02 -3.02
C LEU A 168 -11.33 -8.08 -3.94
N ARG A 169 -10.66 -6.94 -4.08
CA ARG A 169 -9.49 -6.72 -4.93
C ARG A 169 -8.56 -5.67 -4.31
N LEU A 170 -7.43 -5.39 -4.96
CA LEU A 170 -6.68 -4.17 -4.65
C LEU A 170 -7.46 -2.93 -5.12
N PRO A 171 -7.34 -1.79 -4.42
CA PRO A 171 -7.87 -0.53 -4.91
C PRO A 171 -7.17 -0.16 -6.22
N THR A 172 -7.91 0.49 -7.11
CA THR A 172 -7.26 1.30 -8.14
C THR A 172 -6.56 2.49 -7.47
N GLU A 173 -5.57 3.06 -8.12
CA GLU A 173 -4.91 4.29 -7.68
C GLU A 173 -5.93 5.42 -7.50
N THR A 174 -6.90 5.49 -8.41
CA THR A 174 -7.93 6.53 -8.43
C THR A 174 -8.87 6.39 -7.22
N GLU A 175 -9.29 5.17 -6.90
CA GLU A 175 -10.06 4.89 -5.67
C GLU A 175 -9.22 5.23 -4.43
N TRP A 176 -7.99 4.73 -4.35
CA TRP A 176 -7.11 5.00 -3.21
C TRP A 176 -6.95 6.50 -2.95
N GLU A 177 -6.73 7.29 -4.01
CA GLU A 177 -6.53 8.73 -3.87
C GLU A 177 -7.81 9.47 -3.45
N LYS A 178 -8.97 9.13 -4.04
CA LYS A 178 -10.25 9.69 -3.59
C LYS A 178 -10.46 9.37 -2.12
N ALA A 179 -10.22 8.13 -1.70
CA ALA A 179 -10.40 7.70 -0.34
C ALA A 179 -9.46 8.42 0.65
N ALA A 180 -8.25 8.76 0.21
CA ALA A 180 -7.26 9.51 0.99
C ALA A 180 -7.67 10.98 1.19
N ARG A 181 -8.14 11.66 0.13
CA ARG A 181 -8.28 13.13 0.14
C ARG A 181 -9.71 13.64 0.04
N GLY A 182 -10.70 12.79 -0.19
CA GLY A 182 -12.07 13.22 -0.42
C GLY A 182 -12.26 13.98 -1.73
N GLY A 183 -13.36 14.74 -1.81
CA GLY A 183 -13.76 15.47 -3.02
C GLY A 183 -13.08 16.83 -3.23
N ASP A 184 -12.50 17.42 -2.18
CA ASP A 184 -12.02 18.81 -2.18
C ASP A 184 -10.58 18.98 -2.70
N GLY A 185 -9.87 17.88 -2.94
CA GLY A 185 -8.51 17.92 -3.47
C GLY A 185 -7.46 18.38 -2.45
N ARG A 186 -7.67 18.18 -1.14
CA ARG A 186 -6.64 18.43 -0.12
C ARG A 186 -5.33 17.68 -0.37
N ILE A 187 -4.20 18.21 0.09
CA ILE A 187 -2.86 17.66 -0.17
C ILE A 187 -2.59 16.38 0.65
N PHE A 188 -2.97 16.40 1.92
CA PHE A 188 -2.87 15.29 2.88
C PHE A 188 -4.26 14.88 3.35
N PRO A 189 -4.46 13.67 3.90
CA PRO A 189 -5.77 13.22 4.36
C PRO A 189 -6.48 14.20 5.31
N TRP A 190 -5.71 14.87 6.17
CA TRP A 190 -6.20 15.82 7.17
C TRP A 190 -6.28 17.28 6.70
N GLY A 191 -5.76 17.64 5.53
CA GLY A 191 -5.76 19.03 5.06
C GLY A 191 -4.57 19.37 4.15
N ASN A 192 -4.26 20.66 4.04
CA ASN A 192 -3.22 21.15 3.11
C ASN A 192 -1.86 21.36 3.76
N ASP A 193 -1.84 21.51 5.08
CA ASP A 193 -0.61 21.72 5.83
C ASP A 193 -0.03 20.38 6.31
N PHE A 194 1.26 20.20 6.07
CA PHE A 194 1.98 19.06 6.63
C PHE A 194 2.01 19.12 8.16
N ASP A 195 1.68 18.00 8.80
CA ASP A 195 1.74 17.83 10.26
C ASP A 195 2.41 16.49 10.59
N PRO A 196 3.65 16.48 11.12
CA PRO A 196 4.38 15.25 11.40
C PRO A 196 3.74 14.39 12.49
N LYS A 197 2.75 14.90 13.24
CA LYS A 197 2.03 14.14 14.28
C LYS A 197 0.87 13.32 13.73
N ARG A 198 0.54 13.48 12.44
CA ARG A 198 -0.61 12.85 11.78
C ARG A 198 -0.24 11.67 10.87
N LEU A 199 1.02 11.27 10.86
CA LEU A 199 1.51 10.12 10.11
C LEU A 199 2.72 9.48 10.81
N ASN A 200 3.04 8.27 10.39
CA ASN A 200 4.33 7.64 10.66
C ASN A 200 5.21 7.83 9.42
N SER A 201 6.27 8.63 9.50
CA SER A 201 7.19 8.94 8.40
C SER A 201 8.61 9.20 8.93
N ALA A 202 9.55 9.53 8.02
CA ALA A 202 10.93 9.85 8.39
C ALA A 202 11.07 11.04 9.36
N ASP A 203 10.05 11.90 9.47
CA ASP A 203 10.05 13.10 10.30
C ASP A 203 9.90 12.82 11.80
N ALA A 204 9.03 11.87 12.15
CA ALA A 204 8.68 11.59 13.55
C ALA A 204 9.22 10.25 14.03
N GLY A 205 9.80 9.45 13.13
CA GLY A 205 10.09 8.05 13.39
C GLY A 205 8.80 7.22 13.55
N PRO A 206 8.89 5.96 14.03
CA PRO A 206 10.02 5.35 14.74
C PRO A 206 11.07 4.70 13.82
N TYR A 207 11.08 4.99 12.52
CA TYR A 207 11.87 4.25 11.51
C TYR A 207 11.54 2.75 11.51
N ASP A 208 10.27 2.45 11.75
CA ASP A 208 9.66 1.14 11.69
C ASP A 208 8.14 1.31 11.47
N THR A 209 7.46 0.22 11.09
CA THR A 209 5.99 0.21 11.15
C THR A 209 5.54 0.17 12.61
N GLN A 210 4.33 0.65 12.86
CA GLN A 210 3.65 0.56 14.16
C GLN A 210 2.30 -0.16 13.96
N PRO A 211 1.57 -0.50 15.04
CA PRO A 211 0.22 -1.04 14.91
C PRO A 211 -0.68 -0.11 14.08
N VAL A 212 -1.46 -0.70 13.17
CA VAL A 212 -2.42 0.06 12.34
C VAL A 212 -3.47 0.76 13.21
N GLY A 213 -3.93 1.92 12.74
CA GLY A 213 -4.94 2.73 13.41
C GLY A 213 -4.45 3.49 14.65
N ASN A 214 -3.15 3.51 14.92
CA ASN A 214 -2.59 4.19 16.09
C ASN A 214 -2.50 5.74 15.93
N ILE A 215 -2.79 6.27 14.74
CA ILE A 215 -2.78 7.72 14.46
C ILE A 215 -4.16 8.16 13.93
N PRO A 216 -5.20 8.22 14.79
CA PRO A 216 -6.54 8.60 14.36
C PRO A 216 -6.61 10.06 13.85
N ALA A 217 -5.71 10.93 14.31
CA ALA A 217 -5.61 12.30 13.80
C ALA A 217 -5.17 12.37 12.32
N GLY A 218 -4.61 11.28 11.78
CA GLY A 218 -4.24 11.15 10.37
C GLY A 218 -5.37 10.71 9.45
N ALA A 219 -6.59 10.55 9.97
CA ALA A 219 -7.71 10.03 9.21
C ALA A 219 -8.04 10.87 7.96
N SER A 220 -8.43 10.19 6.89
CA SER A 220 -9.03 10.81 5.71
C SER A 220 -10.41 11.41 6.01
N PRO A 221 -11.00 12.20 5.09
CA PRO A 221 -12.36 12.72 5.24
C PRO A 221 -13.43 11.65 5.45
N TYR A 222 -13.14 10.41 5.02
CA TYR A 222 -14.02 9.26 5.16
C TYR A 222 -13.71 8.41 6.40
N GLY A 223 -12.73 8.81 7.23
CA GLY A 223 -12.35 8.07 8.44
C GLY A 223 -11.38 6.91 8.22
N ILE A 224 -10.78 6.82 7.03
CA ILE A 224 -9.77 5.81 6.69
C ILE A 224 -8.43 6.23 7.28
N LEU A 225 -7.73 5.30 7.90
CA LEU A 225 -6.49 5.53 8.63
C LEU A 225 -5.27 5.15 7.81
N ASP A 226 -4.12 5.72 8.20
CA ASP A 226 -2.80 5.40 7.66
C ASP A 226 -2.70 5.58 6.12
N MET A 227 -3.45 6.53 5.54
CA MET A 227 -3.41 6.86 4.10
C MET A 227 -2.21 7.77 3.74
N ALA A 228 -1.39 8.15 4.69
CA ALA A 228 -0.15 8.90 4.46
C ALA A 228 0.93 8.36 5.42
N GLY A 229 2.09 7.99 4.89
CA GLY A 229 3.13 7.29 5.64
C GLY A 229 2.73 5.85 6.00
N MET A 230 3.30 5.32 7.08
CA MET A 230 3.18 3.93 7.53
C MET A 230 3.79 2.95 6.54
N VAL A 231 3.11 2.65 5.43
CA VAL A 231 3.62 1.83 4.33
C VAL A 231 3.03 2.36 3.04
N PHE A 232 3.82 2.31 1.97
CA PHE A 232 3.26 2.34 0.64
C PHE A 232 2.24 1.21 0.48
N GLU A 233 1.27 1.40 -0.40
CA GLU A 233 0.25 0.40 -0.65
C GLU A 233 0.20 0.02 -2.13
N TRP A 234 0.25 -1.28 -2.40
CA TRP A 234 0.01 -1.82 -3.74
C TRP A 234 -1.38 -1.41 -4.25
N THR A 235 -1.43 -0.95 -5.50
CA THR A 235 -2.68 -0.71 -6.24
C THR A 235 -2.87 -1.73 -7.36
N ALA A 236 -4.03 -1.71 -8.01
CA ALA A 236 -4.33 -2.53 -9.17
C ALA A 236 -3.70 -2.00 -10.47
N ASP A 237 -3.28 -0.74 -10.50
CA ASP A 237 -2.91 -0.05 -11.73
C ASP A 237 -1.46 -0.29 -12.14
N ASP A 238 -1.28 -0.57 -13.43
CA ASP A 238 0.03 -0.64 -14.05
C ASP A 238 0.67 0.76 -14.15
N CYS A 239 1.99 0.79 -14.06
CA CYS A 239 2.71 2.02 -14.29
C CYS A 239 2.82 2.30 -15.79
N ALA A 240 2.16 3.35 -16.26
CA ALA A 240 2.10 3.70 -17.68
C ALA A 240 3.52 3.86 -18.28
N GLY A 241 3.83 3.04 -19.29
CA GLY A 241 5.12 3.07 -20.00
C GLY A 241 6.26 2.33 -19.29
N GLU A 242 6.01 1.67 -18.16
CA GLU A 242 7.00 0.90 -17.42
C GLU A 242 6.58 -0.56 -17.28
N ALA A 243 7.13 -1.43 -18.13
CA ALA A 243 6.84 -2.86 -18.12
C ALA A 243 7.12 -3.48 -16.74
N ASP A 244 6.25 -4.39 -16.32
CA ASP A 244 6.32 -5.14 -15.06
C ASP A 244 6.36 -4.27 -13.80
N LYS A 245 5.94 -3.00 -13.88
CA LYS A 245 5.76 -2.14 -12.72
C LYS A 245 4.31 -1.77 -12.48
N VAL A 246 3.98 -1.60 -11.21
CA VAL A 246 2.66 -1.20 -10.72
C VAL A 246 2.79 0.01 -9.82
N LEU A 247 1.70 0.76 -9.71
CA LEU A 247 1.62 1.95 -8.88
C LEU A 247 1.48 1.56 -7.40
N VAL A 248 2.20 2.31 -6.57
CA VAL A 248 2.05 2.34 -5.11
C VAL A 248 1.76 3.76 -4.64
N LYS A 249 1.00 3.87 -3.55
CA LYS A 249 0.52 5.13 -2.98
C LYS A 249 0.80 5.23 -1.48
N GLY A 250 0.78 6.44 -0.93
CA GLY A 250 0.82 6.69 0.52
C GLY A 250 2.18 7.12 1.10
N GLY A 251 3.30 6.67 0.52
CA GLY A 251 4.59 6.79 1.19
C GLY A 251 4.68 5.88 2.41
N SER A 252 5.82 5.86 3.10
CA SER A 252 6.07 4.92 4.19
C SER A 252 6.79 5.55 5.38
N TRP A 253 7.09 4.73 6.39
CA TRP A 253 7.70 5.16 7.66
C TRP A 253 9.12 5.76 7.55
N ASP A 254 9.79 5.65 6.40
CA ASP A 254 11.09 6.28 6.13
C ASP A 254 11.07 7.28 4.96
N ASP A 255 9.89 7.60 4.42
CA ASP A 255 9.77 8.60 3.37
C ASP A 255 9.63 10.00 3.94
N TYR A 256 10.14 10.98 3.19
CA TYR A 256 9.89 12.39 3.45
C TYR A 256 8.50 12.83 2.96
N PRO A 257 7.97 13.95 3.48
CA PRO A 257 6.56 14.26 3.35
C PRO A 257 6.08 14.51 1.93
N GLY A 258 6.95 14.94 1.02
CA GLY A 258 6.62 15.13 -0.39
C GLY A 258 6.03 13.87 -1.01
N VAL A 259 6.51 12.69 -0.60
CA VAL A 259 6.06 11.37 -1.07
C VAL A 259 4.81 10.88 -0.32
N THR A 260 4.50 11.45 0.85
CA THR A 260 3.33 11.07 1.68
C THR A 260 2.05 11.83 1.32
N ARG A 261 2.10 12.77 0.37
CA ARG A 261 0.91 13.48 -0.13
C ARG A 261 -0.04 12.51 -0.82
N ALA A 262 -1.34 12.76 -0.73
CA ALA A 262 -2.36 11.88 -1.32
C ALA A 262 -2.19 11.69 -2.84
N ALA A 263 -1.74 12.73 -3.55
CA ALA A 263 -1.51 12.70 -4.98
C ALA A 263 -0.18 12.03 -5.39
N ALA A 264 0.79 11.92 -4.47
CA ALA A 264 2.09 11.34 -4.76
C ALA A 264 1.94 9.89 -5.23
N ARG A 265 2.76 9.50 -6.20
CA ARG A 265 2.67 8.21 -6.86
C ARG A 265 4.07 7.68 -7.16
N HIS A 266 4.25 6.38 -7.00
CA HIS A 266 5.51 5.71 -7.31
C HIS A 266 5.26 4.41 -8.04
N CYS A 267 6.20 4.04 -8.90
CA CYS A 267 6.18 2.76 -9.59
C CYS A 267 7.21 1.81 -8.98
N ARG A 268 6.81 0.55 -8.77
CA ARG A 268 7.65 -0.52 -8.23
C ARG A 268 7.44 -1.78 -9.04
N ALA A 269 8.49 -2.60 -9.17
CA ALA A 269 8.39 -3.87 -9.86
C ALA A 269 7.32 -4.74 -9.20
N ARG A 270 6.45 -5.37 -10.00
CA ARG A 270 5.30 -6.14 -9.52
C ARG A 270 5.71 -7.28 -8.58
N ALA A 271 6.86 -7.90 -8.87
CA ALA A 271 7.43 -9.01 -8.11
C ALA A 271 8.32 -8.56 -6.92
N LEU A 272 8.40 -7.26 -6.64
CA LEU A 272 9.21 -6.74 -5.55
C LEU A 272 8.60 -7.12 -4.20
N LYS A 273 9.42 -7.66 -3.29
CA LYS A 273 9.10 -7.74 -1.86
C LYS A 273 9.83 -6.60 -1.15
N HIS A 274 9.10 -5.70 -0.50
CA HIS A 274 9.69 -4.55 0.18
C HIS A 274 9.14 -4.40 1.60
N ILE A 275 9.99 -3.97 2.54
CA ILE A 275 9.61 -3.67 3.94
C ILE A 275 8.79 -2.39 4.11
N LEU A 276 8.60 -1.64 3.02
CA LEU A 276 7.92 -0.35 2.99
C LEU A 276 6.59 -0.44 2.25
N ILE A 277 6.26 -1.59 1.66
CA ILE A 277 5.07 -1.75 0.83
C ILE A 277 4.19 -2.84 1.43
N GLY A 278 3.01 -2.44 1.87
CA GLY A 278 1.89 -3.30 2.23
C GLY A 278 0.76 -3.10 1.24
N PHE A 279 -0.49 -3.26 1.71
CA PHE A 279 -1.68 -3.05 0.91
C PHE A 279 -2.93 -3.00 1.78
N ARG A 280 -4.04 -2.63 1.15
CA ARG A 280 -5.39 -2.76 1.69
C ARG A 280 -6.34 -3.28 0.60
N CYS A 281 -7.49 -3.82 0.96
CA CYS A 281 -8.47 -4.30 -0.01
C CYS A 281 -9.56 -3.25 -0.29
N ALA A 282 -10.05 -3.28 -1.52
CA ALA A 282 -11.24 -2.58 -1.99
C ALA A 282 -12.29 -3.59 -2.44
N GLY A 283 -13.55 -3.21 -2.41
CA GLY A 283 -14.67 -4.06 -2.79
C GLY A 283 -15.84 -3.26 -3.35
N GLU A 284 -16.74 -3.96 -4.01
CA GLU A 284 -18.01 -3.40 -4.44
C GLU A 284 -19.03 -3.46 -3.29
N LEU A 285 -20.03 -2.57 -3.32
CA LEU A 285 -21.21 -2.68 -2.46
C LEU A 285 -22.03 -3.90 -2.88
N ASN A 286 -22.66 -4.57 -1.92
CA ASN A 286 -23.66 -5.59 -2.25
C ASN A 286 -24.97 -4.90 -2.66
N ASP A 287 -25.83 -5.59 -3.41
CA ASP A 287 -27.08 -5.04 -3.95
C ASP A 287 -27.97 -4.36 -2.86
N ASP A 288 -27.99 -4.93 -1.65
CA ASP A 288 -28.74 -4.40 -0.50
C ASP A 288 -28.16 -3.10 0.07
N GLU A 289 -26.84 -2.87 -0.08
CA GLU A 289 -26.15 -1.66 0.40
C GLU A 289 -26.26 -0.51 -0.62
N THR A 290 -26.51 -0.82 -1.90
CA THR A 290 -26.73 0.17 -2.97
C THR A 290 -28.09 0.86 -2.90
N THR A 291 -29.11 0.22 -2.32
CA THR A 291 -30.50 0.75 -2.28
C THR A 291 -30.80 1.63 -1.07
N SER A 292 -29.87 1.74 -0.12
CA SER A 292 -30.04 2.46 1.14
C SER A 292 -29.45 3.89 1.15
N ASN A 293 -29.07 4.45 0.00
CA ASN A 293 -28.52 5.81 -0.14
C ASN A 293 -29.34 6.68 -1.10
#